data_AF-A0A7K3AQH6-F1
#
_entry.id   AF-A0A7K3AQH6-F1
#
_cell.length_a   1.000
_cell.length_b   1.000
_cell.length_c   1.000
_cell.angle_alpha   90.00
_cell.angle_beta   90.00
_cell.angle_gamma   90.00
#
_symmetry.space_group_name_H-M   'P 1'
#
loop_
_entity.id
_entity.type
_entity.pdbx_description
1 polymer ?
#
loop_
_entity_poly.entity_id
_entity_poly.type
_entity_poly.pdbx_seq_one_letter_code
_entity_poly.pdbx_strand_id
1 'polypeptide(L)'
;MRELPMFERLYPDVQLTSPSERFVLRCDSEGIAVITDTDRGQVVWRAGAAGQLLLGHGYEVVVEGGEDDDTVWRSGFAAPGAQYLVLTDTGELELLDRTHVRLGNIRTGLTHPVPLGDAAHAAAITRDTYLVKEGKTRRTVAREQDGWLRVCEYGKSGGMSYALTRPLVDWFEQEGTVLTWRRHLAGGSKSKSLMLCLVDSAGTVLWHEGTQRPHGPVPPGEPYAYGGPSLEAGGRLRNQSLTSPAGTHTLAHQGNGDLTLYCHTESRAVWSTGTGWVDGGWAELSEDGVLSVRNTHGVPVWSSGPSGSGARRLVVGDDGRAELCDVNGRSVWSTGTHAACDGPALDAPRGAVLHRGQTLGRHSLTSPDGNTVLGHWDERRLVLFGADQTWLWYAHLGETAEPGLRLDEDGMLRVLGDEGPPLGGPADELRVEEGGVVLCRADGTVVWRDGEAVAEPAAAPNPPARGGLVKSLPDMDETLLIRTDFSDPTAWQALLTTVTTPNQDGFLADVHPVDDLAYRDLTTEQILSAAGKLDTDLLIVADKTALTAPDMPLLALLLSDENDESGEGEAGQEQERGRLRVVATELWSVENNLSLANMDWEDFENAADDGVFRGF
;
A
#
# COMPACT_ATOMS: atom_id res chain seq x y z
N MET A 1 -6.53 -1.93 28.26
CA MET A 1 -7.57 -2.89 27.83
C MET A 1 -8.92 -2.19 27.90
N ARG A 2 -9.88 -2.49 27.01
CA ARG A 2 -11.24 -1.88 27.01
C ARG A 2 -12.33 -2.76 27.63
N GLU A 3 -12.13 -4.07 27.61
CA GLU A 3 -13.05 -5.07 28.17
C GLU A 3 -12.26 -6.20 28.81
N LEU A 4 -12.76 -6.76 29.91
CA LEU A 4 -12.20 -7.94 30.57
C LEU A 4 -13.13 -9.13 30.32
N PRO A 5 -12.74 -10.09 29.47
CA PRO A 5 -13.48 -11.33 29.23
C PRO A 5 -13.69 -12.15 30.50
N MET A 6 -14.76 -12.95 30.51
CA MET A 6 -15.01 -13.92 31.57
C MET A 6 -13.81 -14.85 31.75
N PHE A 7 -13.43 -15.10 33.01
CA PHE A 7 -12.23 -15.83 33.45
C PHE A 7 -10.89 -15.13 33.25
N GLU A 8 -10.84 -14.01 32.52
CA GLU A 8 -9.63 -13.22 32.44
C GLU A 8 -9.45 -12.41 33.73
N ARG A 9 -8.23 -12.43 34.25
CA ARG A 9 -7.85 -11.79 35.51
C ARG A 9 -7.25 -10.43 35.23
N LEU A 10 -7.63 -9.45 36.04
CA LEU A 10 -6.94 -8.18 36.10
C LEU A 10 -5.64 -8.36 36.90
N TYR A 11 -4.53 -8.57 36.19
CA TYR A 11 -3.20 -8.64 36.78
C TYR A 11 -2.69 -7.24 37.18
N PRO A 12 -1.74 -7.14 38.13
CA PRO A 12 -1.26 -5.85 38.64
C PRO A 12 -0.67 -4.91 37.59
N ASP A 13 -0.13 -5.46 36.50
CA ASP A 13 0.45 -4.75 35.35
C ASP A 13 -0.58 -4.40 34.26
N VAL A 14 -1.80 -4.93 34.37
CA VAL A 14 -2.87 -4.70 33.41
C VAL A 14 -3.85 -3.66 33.95
N GLN A 15 -4.26 -2.74 33.08
CA GLN A 15 -5.28 -1.75 33.37
C GLN A 15 -6.45 -1.83 32.37
N LEU A 16 -7.66 -1.74 32.92
CA LEU A 16 -8.89 -1.58 32.17
C LEU A 16 -9.28 -0.10 32.21
N THR A 17 -9.41 0.52 31.04
CA THR A 17 -9.65 1.96 30.91
C THR A 17 -11.04 2.21 30.33
N SER A 18 -11.72 3.24 30.83
CA SER A 18 -12.97 3.70 30.23
C SER A 18 -12.73 4.27 28.83
N PRO A 19 -13.77 4.40 27.98
CA PRO A 19 -13.58 4.90 26.61
C PRO A 19 -12.96 6.29 26.50
N SER A 20 -13.26 7.21 27.43
CA SER A 20 -12.64 8.53 27.53
C SER A 20 -11.27 8.54 28.23
N GLU A 21 -10.82 7.38 28.72
CA GLU A 21 -9.60 7.20 29.54
C GLU A 21 -9.61 7.95 30.89
N ARG A 22 -10.71 8.63 31.22
CA ARG A 22 -10.89 9.34 32.49
C ARG A 22 -10.93 8.39 33.69
N PHE A 23 -11.48 7.19 33.53
CA PHE A 23 -11.52 6.21 34.60
C PHE A 23 -10.62 5.03 34.29
N VAL A 24 -9.82 4.64 35.27
CA VAL A 24 -8.88 3.51 35.14
C VAL A 24 -9.10 2.54 36.29
N LEU A 25 -9.42 1.29 35.97
CA LEU A 25 -9.42 0.15 36.87
C LEU A 25 -8.04 -0.52 36.84
N ARG A 26 -7.37 -0.55 37.99
CA ARG A 26 -6.05 -1.19 38.19
C ARG A 26 -5.91 -1.66 39.63
N CYS A 27 -4.95 -2.53 39.91
CA CYS A 27 -4.56 -2.83 41.29
C CYS A 27 -3.72 -1.68 41.87
N ASP A 28 -3.98 -1.30 43.12
CA ASP A 28 -3.15 -0.35 43.86
C ASP A 28 -1.96 -1.04 44.55
N SER A 29 -1.19 -0.28 45.33
CA SER A 29 -0.02 -0.79 46.05
C SER A 29 -0.34 -1.86 47.11
N GLU A 30 -1.60 -1.99 47.52
CA GLU A 30 -2.07 -3.01 48.46
C GLU A 30 -2.61 -4.25 47.71
N GLY A 31 -2.56 -4.26 46.37
CA GLY A 31 -3.10 -5.32 45.54
C GLY A 31 -4.63 -5.29 45.44
N ILE A 32 -5.27 -4.17 45.77
CA ILE A 32 -6.73 -4.02 45.69
C ILE A 32 -7.09 -3.39 44.35
N ALA A 33 -8.04 -3.97 43.64
CA ALA A 33 -8.58 -3.37 42.41
C ALA A 33 -9.35 -2.07 42.75
N VAL A 34 -8.93 -0.96 42.13
CA VAL A 34 -9.49 0.38 42.33
C VAL A 34 -9.83 1.04 41.01
N ILE A 35 -10.93 1.78 40.96
CA ILE A 35 -11.24 2.71 39.86
C ILE A 35 -10.82 4.10 40.29
N THR A 36 -9.94 4.73 39.52
CA THR A 36 -9.46 6.08 39.75
C THR A 36 -9.99 7.02 38.67
N ASP A 37 -10.54 8.17 39.08
CA ASP A 37 -10.78 9.34 38.22
C ASP A 37 -9.43 10.04 38.00
N THR A 38 -8.88 9.94 36.79
CA THR A 38 -7.53 10.43 36.45
C THR A 38 -7.46 11.95 36.47
N ASP A 39 -8.54 12.66 36.11
CA ASP A 39 -8.61 14.12 36.15
C ASP A 39 -8.53 14.65 37.59
N ARG A 40 -9.14 13.93 38.54
CA ARG A 40 -9.21 14.35 39.95
C ARG A 40 -8.16 13.68 40.83
N GLY A 41 -7.50 12.64 40.34
CA GLY A 41 -6.63 11.77 41.14
C GLY A 41 -7.35 11.07 42.29
N GLN A 42 -8.66 10.83 42.18
CA GLN A 42 -9.49 10.30 43.26
C GLN A 42 -9.98 8.88 42.96
N VAL A 43 -9.89 8.01 43.96
CA VAL A 43 -10.50 6.67 43.89
C VAL A 43 -12.01 6.79 44.06
N VAL A 44 -12.76 6.35 43.05
CA VAL A 44 -14.23 6.39 43.03
C VAL A 44 -14.87 5.04 43.35
N TRP A 45 -14.10 3.95 43.23
CA TRP A 45 -14.53 2.60 43.57
C TRP A 45 -13.34 1.75 44.04
N ARG A 46 -13.58 0.80 44.94
CA ARG A 46 -12.57 -0.12 45.47
C ARG A 46 -13.21 -1.48 45.69
N ALA A 47 -12.52 -2.55 45.27
CA ALA A 47 -12.90 -3.91 45.61
C ALA A 47 -12.76 -4.15 47.12
N GLY A 48 -13.55 -5.07 47.68
CA GLY A 48 -13.56 -5.29 49.13
C GLY A 48 -12.39 -6.12 49.68
N ALA A 49 -11.51 -6.65 48.81
CA ALA A 49 -10.34 -7.44 49.19
C ALA A 49 -9.21 -7.25 48.17
N ALA A 50 -7.98 -7.55 48.61
CA ALA A 50 -6.80 -7.62 47.73
C ALA A 50 -6.79 -8.95 46.98
N GLY A 51 -6.33 -8.93 45.72
CA GLY A 51 -6.27 -10.10 44.85
C GLY A 51 -6.52 -9.76 43.38
N GLN A 52 -6.78 -10.79 42.58
CA GLN A 52 -7.03 -10.67 41.15
C GLN A 52 -8.54 -10.55 40.90
N LEU A 53 -8.97 -9.45 40.30
CA LEU A 53 -10.37 -9.22 39.94
C LEU A 53 -10.70 -9.91 38.62
N LEU A 54 -11.84 -10.60 38.56
CA LEU A 54 -12.34 -11.23 37.33
C LEU A 54 -13.88 -11.33 37.33
N LEU A 55 -14.44 -11.59 36.15
CA LEU A 55 -15.80 -12.12 36.01
C LEU A 55 -15.73 -13.65 36.09
N GLY A 56 -16.17 -14.22 37.22
CA GLY A 56 -16.01 -15.63 37.56
C GLY A 56 -17.14 -16.55 37.08
N HIS A 57 -17.00 -17.86 37.35
CA HIS A 57 -17.94 -18.93 36.91
C HIS A 57 -19.39 -18.74 37.36
N GLY A 58 -19.61 -18.03 38.46
CA GLY A 58 -20.95 -17.70 38.96
C GLY A 58 -21.63 -16.55 38.21
N TYR A 59 -20.99 -15.97 37.19
CA TYR A 59 -21.37 -14.71 36.56
C TYR A 59 -21.37 -13.51 37.53
N GLU A 60 -20.51 -13.58 38.53
CA GLU A 60 -20.28 -12.53 39.52
C GLU A 60 -18.92 -11.91 39.25
N VAL A 61 -18.77 -10.61 39.52
CA VAL A 61 -17.44 -10.03 39.69
C VAL A 61 -16.91 -10.51 41.02
N VAL A 62 -15.75 -11.16 41.00
CA VAL A 62 -15.09 -11.74 42.17
C VAL A 62 -13.65 -11.25 42.25
N VAL A 63 -13.08 -11.37 43.44
CA VAL A 63 -11.63 -11.28 43.65
C VAL A 63 -11.16 -12.62 44.18
N GLU A 64 -10.17 -13.20 43.50
CA GLU A 64 -9.47 -14.41 43.91
C GLU A 64 -8.13 -14.03 44.55
N GLY A 65 -7.73 -14.72 45.60
CA GLY A 65 -6.47 -14.47 46.30
C GLY A 65 -5.89 -15.72 46.97
N GLY A 66 -4.59 -15.67 47.28
CA GLY A 66 -3.85 -16.80 47.86
C GLY A 66 -3.14 -17.67 46.81
N GLU A 67 -2.54 -18.78 47.23
CA GLU A 67 -1.86 -19.74 46.34
C GLU A 67 -2.84 -20.66 45.59
N ASP A 68 -4.07 -20.80 46.10
CA ASP A 68 -5.11 -21.72 45.57
C ASP A 68 -6.24 -20.99 44.80
N ASP A 69 -6.09 -19.68 44.50
CA ASP A 69 -7.10 -18.84 43.81
C ASP A 69 -8.50 -18.86 44.48
N ASP A 70 -8.54 -18.91 45.82
CA ASP A 70 -9.80 -18.89 46.55
C ASP A 70 -10.52 -17.55 46.37
N THR A 71 -11.84 -17.59 46.18
CA THR A 71 -12.67 -16.37 46.11
C THR A 71 -12.74 -15.71 47.49
N VAL A 72 -12.06 -14.57 47.65
CA VAL A 72 -11.99 -13.79 48.90
C VAL A 72 -13.02 -12.64 48.95
N TRP A 73 -13.56 -12.22 47.80
CA TRP A 73 -14.61 -11.21 47.73
C TRP A 73 -15.54 -11.43 46.53
N ARG A 74 -16.80 -11.02 46.67
CA ARG A 74 -17.84 -11.09 45.63
C ARG A 74 -18.60 -9.77 45.56
N SER A 75 -19.00 -9.40 44.34
CA SER A 75 -19.88 -8.25 44.08
C SER A 75 -21.28 -8.37 44.69
N GLY A 76 -21.73 -9.58 45.03
CA GLY A 76 -22.99 -9.82 45.76
C GLY A 76 -24.23 -10.01 44.88
N PHE A 77 -24.07 -10.00 43.56
CA PHE A 77 -25.09 -10.48 42.63
C PHE A 77 -24.43 -11.12 41.41
N ALA A 78 -25.14 -12.11 40.84
CA ALA A 78 -24.77 -12.74 39.58
C ALA A 78 -25.57 -12.14 38.43
N ALA A 79 -24.94 -11.99 37.27
CA ALA A 79 -25.58 -11.66 36.00
C ALA A 79 -25.50 -12.85 35.03
N PRO A 80 -26.38 -13.86 35.16
CA PRO A 80 -26.33 -15.06 34.33
C PRO A 80 -26.22 -14.75 32.85
N GLY A 81 -25.19 -15.29 32.20
CA GLY A 81 -24.90 -15.06 30.78
C GLY A 81 -23.93 -13.92 30.49
N ALA A 82 -23.45 -13.19 31.50
CA ALA A 82 -22.38 -12.21 31.35
C ALA A 82 -21.12 -12.87 30.77
N GLN A 83 -20.49 -12.23 29.81
CA GLN A 83 -19.25 -12.66 29.17
C GLN A 83 -18.15 -11.61 29.26
N TYR A 84 -18.51 -10.34 29.46
CA TYR A 84 -17.57 -9.23 29.47
C TYR A 84 -17.84 -8.32 30.66
N LEU A 85 -16.77 -7.81 31.25
CA LEU A 85 -16.77 -6.73 32.22
C LEU A 85 -16.13 -5.49 31.58
N VAL A 86 -16.83 -4.36 31.61
CA VAL A 86 -16.35 -3.09 31.02
C VAL A 86 -16.42 -1.95 32.03
N LEU A 87 -15.56 -0.94 31.86
CA LEU A 87 -15.51 0.25 32.70
C LEU A 87 -16.13 1.46 31.98
N THR A 88 -17.11 2.12 32.60
CA THR A 88 -17.83 3.26 32.04
C THR A 88 -17.12 4.59 32.26
N ASP A 89 -17.44 5.58 31.41
CA ASP A 89 -17.09 7.00 31.62
C ASP A 89 -17.83 7.67 32.79
N THR A 90 -18.63 6.91 33.54
CA THR A 90 -19.22 7.33 34.81
C THR A 90 -18.49 6.71 36.02
N GLY A 91 -17.43 5.93 35.79
CA GLY A 91 -16.67 5.26 36.85
C GLY A 91 -17.40 4.04 37.44
N GLU A 92 -18.16 3.33 36.60
CA GLU A 92 -18.94 2.15 36.98
C GLU A 92 -18.53 0.93 36.15
N LEU A 93 -18.75 -0.27 36.69
CA LEU A 93 -18.52 -1.52 35.95
C LEU A 93 -19.84 -2.08 35.45
N GLU A 94 -19.91 -2.39 34.16
CA GLU A 94 -21.07 -3.03 33.53
C GLU A 94 -20.72 -4.46 33.11
N LEU A 95 -21.69 -5.36 33.28
CA LEU A 95 -21.61 -6.75 32.84
C LEU A 95 -22.42 -6.90 31.55
N LEU A 96 -21.77 -7.33 30.48
CA LEU A 96 -22.39 -7.50 29.15
C LEU A 96 -22.49 -8.98 28.79
N ASP A 97 -23.55 -9.36 28.08
CA ASP A 97 -23.67 -10.69 27.49
C ASP A 97 -22.77 -10.85 26.25
N ARG A 98 -22.76 -12.06 25.67
CA ARG A 98 -21.98 -12.37 24.46
C ARG A 98 -22.34 -11.52 23.24
N THR A 99 -23.50 -10.88 23.25
CA THR A 99 -24.03 -10.01 22.19
C THR A 99 -23.91 -8.52 22.55
N HIS A 100 -23.09 -8.21 23.56
CA HIS A 100 -22.82 -6.87 24.09
C HIS A 100 -24.08 -6.13 24.59
N VAL A 101 -25.12 -6.87 24.98
CA VAL A 101 -26.29 -6.32 25.66
C VAL A 101 -26.01 -6.29 27.16
N ARG A 102 -26.26 -5.14 27.81
CA ARG A 102 -26.01 -4.97 29.24
C ARG A 102 -26.94 -5.83 30.09
N LEU A 103 -26.36 -6.65 30.95
CA LEU A 103 -27.11 -7.48 31.91
C LEU A 103 -27.16 -6.87 33.30
N GLY A 104 -26.18 -6.05 33.66
CA GLY A 104 -26.15 -5.41 34.97
C GLY A 104 -25.03 -4.41 35.13
N ASN A 105 -25.06 -3.70 36.24
CA ASN A 105 -24.05 -2.76 36.68
C ASN A 105 -23.66 -3.09 38.12
N ILE A 106 -22.36 -3.06 38.42
CA ILE A 106 -21.83 -3.55 39.70
C ILE A 106 -22.41 -2.82 40.92
N ARG A 107 -22.84 -1.56 40.76
CA ARG A 107 -23.42 -0.76 41.85
C ARG A 107 -24.93 -0.92 41.96
N THR A 108 -25.63 -1.02 40.84
CA THR A 108 -27.10 -1.01 40.81
C THR A 108 -27.71 -2.40 40.64
N GLY A 109 -26.91 -3.43 40.37
CA GLY A 109 -27.36 -4.80 40.15
C GLY A 109 -27.82 -5.06 38.71
N LEU A 110 -28.74 -6.03 38.55
CA LEU A 110 -29.27 -6.45 37.25
C LEU A 110 -30.06 -5.33 36.57
N THR A 111 -29.83 -5.17 35.26
CA THR A 111 -30.59 -4.28 34.40
C THR A 111 -31.31 -5.09 33.34
N HIS A 112 -32.53 -4.70 32.99
CA HIS A 112 -33.35 -5.39 31.98
C HIS A 112 -33.53 -4.46 30.77
N PRO A 113 -32.53 -4.35 29.88
CA PRO A 113 -32.68 -3.51 28.70
C PRO A 113 -33.82 -4.02 27.81
N VAL A 114 -34.53 -3.09 27.20
CA VAL A 114 -35.75 -3.35 26.46
C VAL A 114 -35.43 -3.60 24.98
N PRO A 115 -35.80 -4.76 24.40
CA PRO A 115 -35.65 -4.98 22.97
C PRO A 115 -36.64 -4.13 22.17
N LEU A 116 -36.16 -3.43 21.15
CA LEU A 116 -36.96 -2.56 20.27
C LEU A 116 -37.61 -3.30 19.09
N GLY A 117 -37.28 -4.59 18.91
CA GLY A 117 -37.66 -5.36 17.72
C GLY A 117 -36.63 -5.22 16.59
N ASP A 118 -37.03 -5.57 15.36
CA ASP A 118 -36.11 -5.67 14.22
C ASP A 118 -36.05 -4.43 13.32
N ALA A 119 -36.70 -3.34 13.75
CA ALA A 119 -36.59 -2.00 13.19
C ALA A 119 -36.73 -0.93 14.29
N ALA A 120 -35.84 0.06 14.33
CA ALA A 120 -35.97 1.21 15.23
C ALA A 120 -35.17 2.42 14.71
N HIS A 121 -35.52 3.63 15.15
CA HIS A 121 -34.65 4.79 14.98
C HIS A 121 -33.32 4.55 15.70
N ALA A 122 -32.19 4.98 15.11
CA ALA A 122 -30.89 4.78 15.76
C ALA A 122 -30.82 5.49 17.13
N ALA A 123 -31.42 6.68 17.25
CA ALA A 123 -31.50 7.42 18.51
C ALA A 123 -32.32 6.70 19.60
N ALA A 124 -33.20 5.77 19.20
CA ALA A 124 -33.96 4.95 20.15
C ALA A 124 -33.10 3.81 20.74
N ILE A 125 -31.94 3.48 20.14
CA ILE A 125 -30.98 2.50 20.66
C ILE A 125 -30.11 3.21 21.69
N THR A 126 -30.38 2.95 22.96
CA THR A 126 -29.71 3.59 24.11
C THR A 126 -28.96 2.55 24.94
N ARG A 127 -28.50 2.91 26.13
CA ARG A 127 -27.94 1.92 27.09
C ARG A 127 -29.01 0.97 27.64
N ASP A 128 -30.27 1.41 27.63
CA ASP A 128 -31.40 0.67 28.20
C ASP A 128 -32.29 0.03 27.14
N THR A 129 -31.98 0.23 25.86
CA THR A 129 -32.77 -0.26 24.72
C THR A 129 -31.86 -0.75 23.60
N TYR A 130 -32.22 -1.83 22.92
CA TYR A 130 -31.40 -2.39 21.85
C TYR A 130 -32.25 -2.93 20.70
N LEU A 131 -31.72 -2.87 19.48
CA LEU A 131 -32.35 -3.50 18.32
C LEU A 131 -32.12 -5.01 18.38
N VAL A 132 -33.12 -5.82 18.07
CA VAL A 132 -32.97 -7.28 18.06
C VAL A 132 -33.79 -7.93 16.96
N LYS A 133 -33.18 -8.89 16.29
CA LYS A 133 -33.87 -9.80 15.40
C LYS A 133 -33.61 -11.24 15.81
N GLU A 134 -34.69 -11.89 16.25
CA GLU A 134 -34.67 -13.30 16.63
C GLU A 134 -34.80 -14.22 15.40
N GLY A 135 -34.15 -15.38 15.45
CA GLY A 135 -34.13 -16.35 14.37
C GLY A 135 -33.14 -17.49 14.62
N LYS A 136 -32.72 -18.20 13.55
CA LYS A 136 -31.63 -19.21 13.66
C LYS A 136 -30.30 -18.60 14.13
N THR A 137 -30.10 -17.34 13.77
CA THR A 137 -29.02 -16.46 14.24
C THR A 137 -29.70 -15.28 14.89
N ARG A 138 -29.44 -15.05 16.18
CA ARG A 138 -29.88 -13.87 16.91
C ARG A 138 -28.97 -12.71 16.51
N ARG A 139 -29.56 -11.59 16.15
CA ARG A 139 -28.84 -10.36 15.78
C ARG A 139 -29.20 -9.24 16.71
N THR A 140 -28.22 -8.53 17.23
CA THR A 140 -28.44 -7.37 18.10
C THR A 140 -27.66 -6.16 17.61
N VAL A 141 -28.20 -4.98 17.88
CA VAL A 141 -27.48 -3.70 17.78
C VAL A 141 -27.63 -2.99 19.11
N ALA A 142 -26.53 -2.80 19.82
CA ALA A 142 -26.50 -2.19 21.15
C ALA A 142 -25.65 -0.92 21.15
N ARG A 143 -26.04 0.09 21.95
CA ARG A 143 -25.25 1.30 22.11
C ARG A 143 -24.07 1.05 23.03
N GLU A 144 -22.88 1.37 22.55
CA GLU A 144 -21.68 1.40 23.38
C GLU A 144 -21.56 2.71 24.15
N GLN A 145 -20.65 2.71 25.11
CA GLN A 145 -20.46 3.83 26.04
C GLN A 145 -19.88 5.08 25.36
N ASP A 146 -19.01 4.90 24.36
CA ASP A 146 -18.47 5.93 23.47
C ASP A 146 -19.48 6.39 22.39
N GLY A 147 -20.69 5.83 22.43
CA GLY A 147 -21.72 6.13 21.46
C GLY A 147 -21.53 5.41 20.13
N TRP A 148 -20.69 4.40 20.04
CA TRP A 148 -20.71 3.52 18.87
C TRP A 148 -21.94 2.61 18.93
N LEU A 149 -22.24 1.92 17.83
CA LEU A 149 -23.21 0.83 17.83
C LEU A 149 -22.48 -0.49 17.62
N ARG A 150 -22.56 -1.40 18.59
CA ARG A 150 -22.05 -2.76 18.44
C ARG A 150 -23.11 -3.61 17.74
N VAL A 151 -22.74 -4.18 16.60
CA VAL A 151 -23.56 -5.17 15.88
C VAL A 151 -23.03 -6.56 16.20
N CYS A 152 -23.92 -7.46 16.58
CA CYS A 152 -23.59 -8.83 16.95
C CYS A 152 -24.50 -9.81 16.20
N GLU A 153 -23.91 -10.85 15.61
CA GLU A 153 -24.63 -11.98 15.01
C GLU A 153 -24.20 -13.29 15.66
N TYR A 154 -25.12 -13.99 16.32
CA TYR A 154 -24.79 -15.20 17.07
C TYR A 154 -25.78 -16.33 16.81
N GLY A 155 -25.26 -17.46 16.35
CA GLY A 155 -26.02 -18.68 16.06
C GLY A 155 -25.48 -19.89 16.82
N LYS A 156 -25.91 -21.09 16.40
CA LYS A 156 -25.44 -22.37 16.96
C LYS A 156 -23.97 -22.67 16.65
N SER A 157 -23.47 -22.19 15.53
CA SER A 157 -22.12 -22.49 15.00
C SER A 157 -21.06 -21.44 15.38
N GLY A 158 -21.39 -20.47 16.21
CA GLY A 158 -20.51 -19.35 16.57
C GLY A 158 -21.19 -17.99 16.36
N GLY A 159 -20.41 -16.92 16.44
CA GLY A 159 -20.89 -15.58 16.18
C GLY A 159 -19.79 -14.59 15.84
N MET A 160 -20.22 -13.43 15.35
CA MET A 160 -19.37 -12.34 14.90
C MET A 160 -19.84 -11.06 15.60
N SER A 161 -18.93 -10.12 15.81
CA SER A 161 -19.30 -8.77 16.23
C SER A 161 -18.43 -7.74 15.53
N TYR A 162 -18.99 -6.56 15.28
CA TYR A 162 -18.30 -5.41 14.72
C TYR A 162 -18.96 -4.12 15.23
N ALA A 163 -18.22 -3.01 15.22
CA ALA A 163 -18.71 -1.73 15.74
C ALA A 163 -18.94 -0.75 14.59
N LEU A 164 -20.00 0.05 14.69
CA LEU A 164 -20.29 1.17 13.81
C LEU A 164 -19.82 2.45 14.51
N THR A 165 -19.01 3.23 13.79
CA THR A 165 -18.31 4.39 14.33
C THR A 165 -19.28 5.47 14.80
N ARG A 166 -18.88 6.26 15.80
CA ARG A 166 -19.71 7.38 16.30
C ARG A 166 -20.22 8.32 15.20
N PRO A 167 -19.39 8.80 14.24
CA PRO A 167 -19.87 9.67 13.16
C PRO A 167 -20.95 9.02 12.28
N LEU A 168 -20.83 7.72 11.99
CA LEU A 168 -21.85 6.98 11.26
C LEU A 168 -23.15 6.91 12.04
N VAL A 169 -23.07 6.62 13.35
CA VAL A 169 -24.27 6.54 14.18
C VAL A 169 -24.94 7.90 14.31
N ASP A 170 -24.19 8.99 14.50
CA ASP A 170 -24.75 10.34 14.51
C ASP A 170 -25.51 10.65 13.20
N TRP A 171 -24.98 10.20 12.06
CA TRP A 171 -25.71 10.29 10.79
C TRP A 171 -26.96 9.39 10.75
N PHE A 172 -26.97 8.21 11.38
CA PHE A 172 -28.18 7.38 11.44
C PHE A 172 -29.32 7.98 12.28
N GLU A 173 -29.04 8.97 13.13
CA GLU A 173 -30.05 9.60 13.99
C GLU A 173 -30.94 10.64 13.27
N GLN A 174 -30.92 10.64 11.94
CA GLN A 174 -31.78 11.48 11.09
C GLN A 174 -33.28 11.16 11.27
N GLU A 175 -34.10 12.22 11.29
CA GLU A 175 -35.55 12.11 11.32
C GLU A 175 -36.11 11.29 10.13
N GLY A 176 -37.16 10.52 10.39
CA GLY A 176 -37.82 9.73 9.34
C GLY A 176 -37.03 8.51 8.85
N THR A 177 -35.88 8.19 9.46
CA THR A 177 -35.08 7.01 9.13
C THR A 177 -35.14 5.94 10.20
N VAL A 178 -35.08 4.66 9.82
CA VAL A 178 -35.01 3.54 10.76
C VAL A 178 -33.91 2.56 10.38
N LEU A 179 -33.21 2.05 11.39
CA LEU A 179 -32.25 0.96 11.27
C LEU A 179 -33.00 -0.38 11.36
N THR A 180 -32.83 -1.25 10.37
CA THR A 180 -33.57 -2.52 10.26
C THR A 180 -32.79 -3.57 9.48
N TRP A 181 -33.21 -4.83 9.57
CA TRP A 181 -32.58 -5.95 8.86
C TRP A 181 -33.30 -6.26 7.55
N ARG A 182 -32.64 -6.12 6.40
CA ARG A 182 -33.23 -6.41 5.08
C ARG A 182 -32.40 -7.39 4.28
N ARG A 183 -33.08 -8.20 3.46
CA ARG A 183 -32.41 -9.02 2.46
C ARG A 183 -31.91 -8.10 1.35
N HIS A 184 -30.61 -7.89 1.29
CA HIS A 184 -29.95 -7.00 0.33
C HIS A 184 -28.89 -7.75 -0.48
N LEU A 185 -28.56 -7.25 -1.67
CA LEU A 185 -27.48 -7.80 -2.50
C LEU A 185 -26.16 -7.28 -1.94
N ALA A 186 -25.28 -8.18 -1.48
CA ALA A 186 -23.89 -7.84 -1.28
C ALA A 186 -23.26 -7.56 -2.66
N GLY A 187 -22.44 -6.53 -2.81
CA GLY A 187 -21.85 -6.11 -4.10
C GLY A 187 -21.32 -7.29 -4.94
N GLY A 188 -22.07 -7.68 -5.99
CA GLY A 188 -21.73 -8.78 -6.90
C GLY A 188 -22.27 -10.18 -6.54
N SER A 189 -22.89 -10.37 -5.37
CA SER A 189 -23.51 -11.64 -4.97
C SER A 189 -24.82 -11.90 -5.73
N LYS A 190 -25.00 -13.13 -6.23
CA LYS A 190 -26.28 -13.61 -6.81
C LYS A 190 -27.34 -13.92 -5.75
N SER A 191 -26.97 -13.96 -4.47
CA SER A 191 -27.86 -14.27 -3.35
C SER A 191 -27.97 -13.10 -2.39
N LYS A 192 -29.21 -12.80 -1.98
CA LYS A 192 -29.47 -11.76 -0.98
C LYS A 192 -29.16 -12.29 0.42
N SER A 193 -28.22 -11.64 1.09
CA SER A 193 -27.94 -11.84 2.52
C SER A 193 -28.79 -10.91 3.36
N LEU A 194 -29.11 -11.31 4.58
CA LEU A 194 -29.79 -10.44 5.52
C LEU A 194 -28.75 -9.49 6.11
N MET A 195 -28.95 -8.19 5.94
CA MET A 195 -28.01 -7.13 6.25
C MET A 195 -28.65 -6.06 7.12
N LEU A 196 -27.87 -5.42 7.99
CA LEU A 196 -28.31 -4.20 8.67
C LEU A 196 -28.37 -3.05 7.66
N CYS A 197 -29.47 -2.31 7.66
CA CYS A 197 -29.72 -1.21 6.72
C CYS A 197 -30.32 -0.02 7.44
N LEU A 198 -29.95 1.19 7.03
CA LEU A 198 -30.73 2.40 7.30
C LEU A 198 -31.71 2.60 6.15
N VAL A 199 -33.00 2.75 6.47
CA VAL A 199 -34.05 3.01 5.48
C VAL A 199 -34.84 4.27 5.82
N ASP A 200 -35.25 5.01 4.79
CA ASP A 200 -36.14 6.15 4.95
C ASP A 200 -37.62 5.72 5.10
N SER A 201 -38.51 6.70 5.31
CA SER A 201 -39.95 6.48 5.41
C SER A 201 -40.61 5.90 4.15
N ALA A 202 -39.96 6.02 2.99
CA ALA A 202 -40.41 5.43 1.73
C ALA A 202 -39.90 3.97 1.55
N GLY A 203 -39.02 3.50 2.44
CA GLY A 203 -38.39 2.19 2.36
C GLY A 203 -37.17 2.15 1.44
N THR A 204 -36.64 3.29 1.02
CA THR A 204 -35.37 3.42 0.29
C THR A 204 -34.23 3.07 1.24
N VAL A 205 -33.27 2.25 0.78
CA VAL A 205 -32.04 1.99 1.53
C VAL A 205 -31.11 3.18 1.35
N LEU A 206 -30.77 3.85 2.45
CA LEU A 206 -29.81 4.95 2.48
C LEU A 206 -28.41 4.47 2.82
N TRP A 207 -28.30 3.34 3.54
CA TRP A 207 -27.05 2.70 3.92
C TRP A 207 -27.29 1.21 4.22
N HIS A 208 -26.29 0.36 4.02
CA HIS A 208 -26.31 -1.03 4.46
C HIS A 208 -24.91 -1.50 4.88
N GLU A 209 -24.83 -2.57 5.67
CA GLU A 209 -23.55 -3.15 6.06
C GLU A 209 -22.74 -3.61 4.84
N GLY A 210 -21.41 -3.44 4.91
CA GLY A 210 -20.48 -3.87 3.86
C GLY A 210 -20.68 -3.16 2.52
N THR A 211 -20.96 -1.85 2.53
CA THR A 211 -21.18 -1.02 1.34
C THR A 211 -20.03 -1.17 0.33
N GLN A 212 -20.28 -2.04 -0.65
CA GLN A 212 -19.37 -2.43 -1.71
C GLN A 212 -19.90 -1.86 -3.02
N ARG A 213 -19.20 -0.84 -3.51
CA ARG A 213 -19.29 -0.24 -4.86
C ARG A 213 -20.63 0.44 -5.20
N PRO A 214 -20.63 1.37 -6.17
CA PRO A 214 -21.86 2.07 -6.59
C PRO A 214 -22.90 1.08 -7.14
N HIS A 215 -24.16 1.20 -6.70
CA HIS A 215 -25.28 0.42 -7.25
C HIS A 215 -25.71 0.89 -8.66
N GLY A 216 -25.16 2.01 -9.14
CA GLY A 216 -25.37 2.55 -10.48
C GLY A 216 -24.24 3.49 -10.91
N PRO A 217 -24.15 3.84 -12.20
CA PRO A 217 -23.19 4.83 -12.67
C PRO A 217 -23.46 6.17 -11.97
N VAL A 218 -22.46 6.66 -11.23
CA VAL A 218 -22.50 8.00 -10.65
C VAL A 218 -22.47 8.98 -11.82
N PRO A 219 -23.38 9.97 -11.88
CA PRO A 219 -23.33 10.96 -12.95
C PRO A 219 -21.95 11.62 -12.96
N PRO A 220 -21.32 11.82 -14.13
CA PRO A 220 -20.05 12.53 -14.19
C PRO A 220 -20.20 13.91 -13.56
N GLY A 221 -19.26 14.30 -12.70
CA GLY A 221 -19.13 15.70 -12.30
C GLY A 221 -18.65 16.52 -13.50
N GLU A 222 -18.85 17.84 -13.47
CA GLU A 222 -18.15 18.68 -14.46
C GLU A 222 -16.63 18.51 -14.26
N PRO A 223 -15.85 18.30 -15.33
CA PRO A 223 -14.40 18.24 -15.26
C PRO A 223 -13.87 19.53 -14.66
N TYR A 224 -13.06 19.42 -13.62
CA TYR A 224 -12.30 20.54 -13.07
C TYR A 224 -10.82 20.38 -13.43
N ALA A 225 -10.04 21.44 -13.25
CA ALA A 225 -8.59 21.35 -13.43
C ALA A 225 -7.99 20.46 -12.33
N TYR A 226 -7.81 19.17 -12.63
CA TYR A 226 -7.27 18.17 -11.71
C TYR A 226 -5.92 18.63 -11.11
N GLY A 227 -5.78 18.56 -9.78
CA GLY A 227 -4.57 19.02 -9.07
C GLY A 227 -4.40 20.54 -8.94
N GLY A 228 -5.41 21.33 -9.34
CA GLY A 228 -5.48 22.76 -9.06
C GLY A 228 -5.91 23.07 -7.62
N PRO A 229 -5.87 24.35 -7.21
CA PRO A 229 -6.23 24.76 -5.84
C PRO A 229 -7.74 24.90 -5.64
N SER A 230 -8.58 24.68 -6.66
CA SER A 230 -10.00 25.00 -6.56
C SER A 230 -10.93 24.10 -7.36
N LEU A 231 -12.17 23.99 -6.87
CA LEU A 231 -13.30 23.30 -7.48
C LEU A 231 -14.46 24.30 -7.66
N GLU A 232 -15.00 24.40 -8.87
CA GLU A 232 -16.15 25.27 -9.15
C GLU A 232 -17.47 24.58 -8.78
N ALA A 233 -18.55 25.35 -8.62
CA ALA A 233 -19.89 24.83 -8.44
C ALA A 233 -20.29 23.91 -9.61
N GLY A 234 -20.94 22.79 -9.30
CA GLY A 234 -21.18 21.68 -10.22
C GLY A 234 -20.03 20.66 -10.28
N GLY A 235 -18.86 21.01 -9.76
CA GLY A 235 -17.69 20.15 -9.68
C GLY A 235 -17.77 19.08 -8.58
N ARG A 236 -17.02 18.00 -8.77
CA ARG A 236 -16.93 16.86 -7.84
C ARG A 236 -15.50 16.41 -7.64
N LEU A 237 -15.19 15.93 -6.43
CA LEU A 237 -13.97 15.19 -6.11
C LEU A 237 -14.33 13.74 -5.83
N ARG A 238 -13.64 12.81 -6.49
CA ARG A 238 -13.81 11.38 -6.25
C ARG A 238 -12.49 10.64 -6.30
N ASN A 239 -11.96 10.31 -5.13
CA ASN A 239 -10.60 9.78 -4.95
C ASN A 239 -9.51 10.81 -5.34
N GLN A 240 -9.93 12.06 -5.52
CA GLN A 240 -9.13 13.15 -6.04
C GLN A 240 -8.84 14.19 -4.96
N SER A 241 -7.93 15.09 -5.29
CA SER A 241 -7.48 16.15 -4.40
C SER A 241 -7.40 17.52 -5.08
N LEU A 242 -7.45 18.55 -4.23
CA LEU A 242 -7.14 19.95 -4.54
C LEU A 242 -5.90 20.34 -3.75
N THR A 243 -4.93 20.97 -4.40
CA THR A 243 -3.64 21.31 -3.79
C THR A 243 -3.40 22.80 -3.87
N SER A 244 -3.16 23.41 -2.71
CA SER A 244 -2.81 24.82 -2.52
C SER A 244 -1.69 25.27 -3.47
N PRO A 245 -1.62 26.54 -3.90
CA PRO A 245 -0.62 27.01 -4.87
C PRO A 245 0.83 26.70 -4.49
N ALA A 246 1.20 26.83 -3.21
CA ALA A 246 2.53 26.52 -2.70
C ALA A 246 2.75 25.01 -2.46
N GLY A 247 1.74 24.15 -2.63
CA GLY A 247 1.87 22.71 -2.41
C GLY A 247 1.91 22.28 -0.93
N THR A 248 1.73 23.21 0.00
CA THR A 248 1.83 22.95 1.46
C THR A 248 0.60 22.26 2.03
N HIS A 249 -0.56 22.46 1.40
CA HIS A 249 -1.83 21.89 1.80
C HIS A 249 -2.56 21.19 0.65
N THR A 250 -3.20 20.07 0.99
CA THR A 250 -4.01 19.27 0.06
C THR A 250 -5.32 18.84 0.71
N LEU A 251 -6.45 19.17 0.07
CA LEU A 251 -7.77 18.65 0.41
C LEU A 251 -8.03 17.43 -0.47
N ALA A 252 -8.12 16.24 0.13
CA ALA A 252 -8.30 14.99 -0.59
C ALA A 252 -9.60 14.30 -0.19
N HIS A 253 -10.40 13.90 -1.18
CA HIS A 253 -11.45 12.91 -0.99
C HIS A 253 -10.82 11.52 -1.15
N GLN A 254 -10.74 10.75 -0.07
CA GLN A 254 -10.13 9.42 -0.07
C GLN A 254 -11.11 8.33 -0.51
N GLY A 255 -10.61 7.17 -0.90
CA GLY A 255 -11.43 6.02 -1.33
C GLY A 255 -12.34 5.47 -0.24
N ASN A 256 -11.94 5.56 1.03
CA ASN A 256 -12.79 5.26 2.18
C ASN A 256 -13.99 6.24 2.34
N GLY A 257 -14.02 7.34 1.57
CA GLY A 257 -15.09 8.33 1.57
C GLY A 257 -14.91 9.50 2.53
N ASP A 258 -13.75 9.63 3.19
CA ASP A 258 -13.42 10.82 3.98
C ASP A 258 -12.95 11.98 3.09
N LEU A 259 -13.33 13.20 3.45
CA LEU A 259 -12.78 14.42 2.87
C LEU A 259 -11.88 15.07 3.92
N THR A 260 -10.58 15.07 3.66
CA THR A 260 -9.55 15.40 4.64
C THR A 260 -8.63 16.49 4.09
N LEU A 261 -8.37 17.53 4.90
CA LEU A 261 -7.37 18.55 4.61
C LEU A 261 -6.08 18.17 5.33
N TYR A 262 -4.99 18.09 4.57
CA TYR A 262 -3.65 17.77 5.04
C TYR A 262 -2.74 18.98 4.98
N CYS A 263 -1.85 19.06 5.97
CA CYS A 263 -0.67 19.90 5.95
C CYS A 263 0.56 19.00 5.74
N HIS A 264 1.33 19.31 4.70
CA HIS A 264 2.55 18.56 4.36
C HIS A 264 3.79 19.10 5.08
N THR A 265 3.77 20.34 5.57
CA THR A 265 4.88 20.88 6.38
C THR A 265 4.98 20.22 7.75
N GLU A 266 3.84 19.85 8.34
CA GLU A 266 3.75 19.13 9.62
C GLU A 266 3.35 17.66 9.45
N SER A 267 3.22 17.20 8.21
CA SER A 267 2.89 15.81 7.87
C SER A 267 1.66 15.25 8.59
N ARG A 268 0.58 16.04 8.73
CA ARG A 268 -0.65 15.61 9.43
C ARG A 268 -1.94 16.08 8.78
N ALA A 269 -3.04 15.40 9.11
CA ALA A 269 -4.37 15.91 8.86
C ALA A 269 -4.66 17.12 9.78
N VAL A 270 -5.17 18.20 9.21
CA VAL A 270 -5.57 19.41 9.96
C VAL A 270 -7.09 19.49 10.13
N TRP A 271 -7.86 18.91 9.21
CA TRP A 271 -9.32 18.88 9.25
C TRP A 271 -9.86 17.64 8.51
N SER A 272 -11.01 17.10 8.92
CA SER A 272 -11.69 15.96 8.28
C SER A 272 -13.20 16.04 8.48
N THR A 273 -13.98 15.51 7.52
CA THR A 273 -15.43 15.35 7.64
C THR A 273 -15.83 14.19 8.56
N GLY A 274 -14.93 13.24 8.84
CA GLY A 274 -15.21 12.04 9.63
C GLY A 274 -16.06 11.01 8.89
N THR A 275 -16.05 11.04 7.55
CA THR A 275 -16.91 10.24 6.67
C THR A 275 -16.21 9.03 6.06
N GLY A 276 -15.04 8.64 6.56
CA GLY A 276 -14.28 7.46 6.10
C GLY A 276 -14.97 6.10 6.25
N TRP A 277 -16.20 6.06 6.77
CA TRP A 277 -17.07 4.88 6.81
C TRP A 277 -17.96 4.73 5.57
N VAL A 278 -17.98 5.74 4.69
CA VAL A 278 -18.89 5.80 3.54
C VAL A 278 -18.52 4.80 2.45
N ASP A 279 -17.22 4.57 2.24
CA ASP A 279 -16.65 3.59 1.30
C ASP A 279 -17.10 3.82 -0.17
N GLY A 280 -16.33 4.58 -0.95
CA GLY A 280 -16.56 4.80 -2.39
C GLY A 280 -17.54 5.92 -2.77
N GLY A 281 -17.81 6.85 -1.85
CA GLY A 281 -18.60 8.07 -2.05
C GLY A 281 -17.94 9.12 -2.96
N TRP A 282 -18.42 10.36 -2.89
CA TRP A 282 -17.77 11.53 -3.52
C TRP A 282 -18.06 12.80 -2.73
N ALA A 283 -17.23 13.83 -2.92
CA ALA A 283 -17.52 15.19 -2.49
C ALA A 283 -18.00 16.01 -3.69
N GLU A 284 -18.95 16.91 -3.49
CA GLU A 284 -19.41 17.84 -4.53
C GLU A 284 -19.70 19.22 -3.96
N LEU A 285 -19.40 20.25 -4.76
CA LEU A 285 -19.91 21.60 -4.54
C LEU A 285 -21.13 21.79 -5.43
N SER A 286 -22.31 21.83 -4.83
CA SER A 286 -23.56 21.96 -5.58
C SER A 286 -23.77 23.39 -6.11
N GLU A 287 -24.63 23.53 -7.14
CA GLU A 287 -24.98 24.81 -7.76
C GLU A 287 -25.66 25.81 -6.80
N ASP A 288 -26.28 25.32 -5.74
CA ASP A 288 -26.87 26.12 -4.65
C ASP A 288 -25.86 26.47 -3.53
N GLY A 289 -24.59 26.14 -3.72
CA GLY A 289 -23.47 26.59 -2.89
C GLY A 289 -23.23 25.77 -1.63
N VAL A 290 -23.52 24.46 -1.67
CA VAL A 290 -23.28 23.55 -0.54
C VAL A 290 -22.18 22.56 -0.90
N LEU A 291 -21.12 22.51 -0.10
CA LEU A 291 -20.15 21.42 -0.18
C LEU A 291 -20.71 20.23 0.60
N SER A 292 -20.84 19.09 -0.04
CA SER A 292 -21.39 17.87 0.57
C SER A 292 -20.52 16.66 0.29
N VAL A 293 -20.42 15.74 1.26
CA VAL A 293 -19.95 14.38 1.02
C VAL A 293 -21.16 13.49 0.85
N ARG A 294 -21.21 12.71 -0.22
CA ARG A 294 -22.30 11.78 -0.53
C ARG A 294 -21.81 10.35 -0.52
N ASN A 295 -22.68 9.45 -0.09
CA ASN A 295 -22.41 8.02 -0.18
C ASN A 295 -22.66 7.48 -1.59
N THR A 296 -22.38 6.19 -1.78
CA THR A 296 -22.57 5.46 -3.05
C THR A 296 -24.02 5.44 -3.56
N HIS A 297 -25.00 5.75 -2.70
CA HIS A 297 -26.42 5.88 -3.06
C HIS A 297 -26.81 7.33 -3.43
N GLY A 298 -25.85 8.27 -3.39
CA GLY A 298 -26.08 9.70 -3.63
C GLY A 298 -26.72 10.44 -2.46
N VAL A 299 -26.84 9.81 -1.29
CA VAL A 299 -27.38 10.45 -0.10
C VAL A 299 -26.29 11.30 0.56
N PRO A 300 -26.54 12.58 0.89
CA PRO A 300 -25.58 13.40 1.61
C PRO A 300 -25.37 12.87 3.04
N VAL A 301 -24.11 12.65 3.41
CA VAL A 301 -23.71 12.21 4.74
C VAL A 301 -23.08 13.32 5.59
N TRP A 302 -22.60 14.37 4.93
CA TRP A 302 -22.06 15.57 5.52
C TRP A 302 -22.34 16.76 4.60
N SER A 303 -22.53 17.95 5.16
CA SER A 303 -22.68 19.20 4.40
C SER A 303 -22.06 20.38 5.14
N SER A 304 -21.56 21.37 4.38
CA SER A 304 -20.96 22.60 4.94
C SER A 304 -21.97 23.54 5.60
N GLY A 305 -23.27 23.36 5.35
CA GLY A 305 -24.34 24.22 5.86
C GLY A 305 -25.59 24.20 4.98
N PRO A 306 -26.56 25.09 5.26
CA PRO A 306 -27.78 25.20 4.45
C PRO A 306 -27.48 25.74 3.05
N SER A 307 -28.37 25.42 2.10
CA SER A 307 -28.32 25.97 0.75
C SER A 307 -28.55 27.48 0.70
N GLY A 308 -28.12 28.11 -0.39
CA GLY A 308 -28.28 29.56 -0.60
C GLY A 308 -27.16 30.41 0.01
N SER A 309 -26.00 29.82 0.29
CA SER A 309 -24.79 30.53 0.75
C SER A 309 -24.25 31.51 -0.31
N GLY A 310 -24.58 31.29 -1.59
CA GLY A 310 -24.01 32.01 -2.72
C GLY A 310 -22.61 31.54 -3.11
N ALA A 311 -22.09 30.48 -2.46
CA ALA A 311 -20.80 29.89 -2.82
C ALA A 311 -20.79 29.41 -4.27
N ARG A 312 -19.69 29.68 -4.96
CA ARG A 312 -19.42 29.29 -6.36
C ARG A 312 -18.14 28.52 -6.53
N ARG A 313 -17.23 28.59 -5.56
CA ARG A 313 -15.94 27.92 -5.62
C ARG A 313 -15.50 27.44 -4.26
N LEU A 314 -14.93 26.24 -4.21
CA LEU A 314 -14.12 25.74 -3.10
C LEU A 314 -12.65 26.01 -3.43
N VAL A 315 -11.90 26.63 -2.52
CA VAL A 315 -10.48 26.98 -2.71
C VAL A 315 -9.67 26.48 -1.53
N VAL A 316 -8.52 25.85 -1.80
CA VAL A 316 -7.51 25.51 -0.80
C VAL A 316 -6.41 26.57 -0.84
N GLY A 317 -6.31 27.33 0.25
CA GLY A 317 -5.29 28.37 0.42
C GLY A 317 -3.99 27.83 0.99
N ASP A 318 -2.91 28.58 0.80
CA ASP A 318 -1.61 28.30 1.43
C ASP A 318 -1.63 28.58 2.94
N ASP A 319 -2.66 29.29 3.43
CA ASP A 319 -2.91 29.62 4.84
C ASP A 319 -3.51 28.45 5.66
N GLY A 320 -3.63 27.28 5.04
CA GLY A 320 -4.17 26.07 5.66
C GLY A 320 -5.68 26.03 5.81
N ARG A 321 -6.42 26.80 4.99
CA ARG A 321 -7.88 26.77 4.96
C ARG A 321 -8.42 26.27 3.62
N ALA A 322 -9.49 25.49 3.71
CA ALA A 322 -10.39 25.26 2.59
C ALA A 322 -11.62 26.19 2.74
N GLU A 323 -11.85 27.06 1.76
CA GLU A 323 -12.88 28.09 1.80
C GLU A 323 -13.90 27.93 0.67
N LEU A 324 -15.18 28.16 0.99
CA LEU A 324 -16.20 28.38 -0.03
C LEU A 324 -16.32 29.87 -0.27
N CYS A 325 -16.08 30.28 -1.51
CA CYS A 325 -16.11 31.67 -1.94
C CYS A 325 -17.30 31.94 -2.86
N ASP A 326 -17.90 33.12 -2.71
CA ASP A 326 -18.92 33.63 -3.64
C ASP A 326 -18.29 34.13 -4.97
N VAL A 327 -19.14 34.63 -5.89
CA VAL A 327 -18.70 35.18 -7.19
C VAL A 327 -17.73 36.37 -7.08
N ASN A 328 -17.71 37.06 -5.94
CA ASN A 328 -16.83 38.20 -5.68
C ASN A 328 -15.54 37.78 -4.97
N GLY A 329 -15.34 36.48 -4.72
CA GLY A 329 -14.20 35.95 -3.97
C GLY A 329 -14.32 36.12 -2.46
N ARG A 330 -15.51 36.46 -1.94
CA ARG A 330 -15.74 36.55 -0.49
C ARG A 330 -15.94 35.15 0.08
N SER A 331 -15.15 34.79 1.08
CA SER A 331 -15.34 33.59 1.89
C SER A 331 -16.70 33.64 2.62
N VAL A 332 -17.57 32.66 2.33
CA VAL A 332 -18.89 32.48 2.97
C VAL A 332 -18.91 31.30 3.93
N TRP A 333 -17.92 30.42 3.83
CA TRP A 333 -17.65 29.31 4.76
C TRP A 333 -16.17 28.96 4.67
N SER A 334 -15.59 28.47 5.76
CA SER A 334 -14.24 27.92 5.77
C SER A 334 -14.19 26.70 6.68
N THR A 335 -13.21 25.83 6.44
CA THR A 335 -12.75 24.89 7.47
C THR A 335 -12.41 25.68 8.73
N GLY A 336 -12.68 25.11 9.90
CA GLY A 336 -12.50 25.78 11.19
C GLY A 336 -11.07 26.29 11.41
N THR A 337 -10.87 27.10 12.44
CA THR A 337 -9.54 27.58 12.80
C THR A 337 -8.72 26.45 13.40
N HIS A 338 -7.82 25.88 12.60
CA HIS A 338 -6.73 25.02 13.05
C HIS A 338 -5.45 25.85 13.19
N ALA A 339 -4.45 25.33 13.91
CA ALA A 339 -3.16 26.00 14.02
C ALA A 339 -2.59 26.25 12.61
N ALA A 340 -2.12 27.47 12.35
CA ALA A 340 -1.54 27.83 11.07
C ALA A 340 -0.30 26.97 10.82
N CYS A 341 -0.26 26.36 9.63
CA CYS A 341 0.85 25.52 9.20
C CYS A 341 1.57 26.21 8.04
N ASP A 342 2.44 27.16 8.35
CA ASP A 342 3.21 27.87 7.32
C ASP A 342 4.50 27.10 7.01
N GLY A 343 4.78 26.90 5.73
CA GLY A 343 5.97 26.21 5.27
C GLY A 343 6.50 26.77 3.95
N PRO A 344 7.74 26.41 3.56
CA PRO A 344 8.23 26.73 2.24
C PRO A 344 7.37 26.04 1.17
N ALA A 345 7.33 26.61 -0.03
CA ALA A 345 6.67 25.96 -1.15
C ALA A 345 7.27 24.57 -1.40
N LEU A 346 6.40 23.60 -1.63
CA LEU A 346 6.72 22.22 -1.95
C LEU A 346 6.39 21.96 -3.41
N ASP A 347 7.28 21.27 -4.10
CA ASP A 347 7.03 20.78 -5.45
C ASP A 347 6.11 19.54 -5.37
N ALA A 348 4.81 19.81 -5.23
CA ALA A 348 3.79 18.79 -5.11
C ALA A 348 3.33 18.28 -6.50
N PRO A 349 3.05 16.98 -6.66
CA PRO A 349 2.51 16.45 -7.90
C PRO A 349 1.14 17.07 -8.22
N ARG A 350 0.88 17.33 -9.51
CA ARG A 350 -0.37 17.93 -9.99
C ARG A 350 -0.83 17.26 -11.29
N GLY A 351 -2.15 17.24 -11.49
CA GLY A 351 -2.75 16.68 -12.69
C GLY A 351 -2.54 15.17 -12.78
N ALA A 352 -2.00 14.71 -13.91
CA ALA A 352 -1.86 13.29 -14.23
C ALA A 352 -0.47 12.71 -13.93
N VAL A 353 0.51 13.54 -13.58
CA VAL A 353 1.92 13.18 -13.64
C VAL A 353 2.63 13.39 -12.31
N LEU A 354 3.50 12.44 -11.96
CA LEU A 354 4.49 12.54 -10.89
C LEU A 354 5.88 12.51 -11.55
N HIS A 355 6.65 13.57 -11.33
CA HIS A 355 8.00 13.73 -11.88
C HIS A 355 9.08 13.22 -10.91
N ARG A 356 10.32 13.05 -11.41
CA ARG A 356 11.47 12.76 -10.56
C ARG A 356 11.63 13.79 -9.43
N GLY A 357 12.03 13.29 -8.27
CA GLY A 357 12.17 14.06 -7.03
C GLY A 357 10.85 14.27 -6.29
N GLN A 358 9.70 14.05 -6.92
CA GLN A 358 8.38 14.28 -6.31
C GLN A 358 7.87 13.07 -5.54
N THR A 359 6.98 13.33 -4.59
CA THR A 359 6.30 12.32 -3.77
C THR A 359 4.79 12.48 -3.87
N LEU A 360 4.11 11.40 -4.25
CA LEU A 360 2.66 11.26 -4.16
C LEU A 360 2.30 10.74 -2.75
N GLY A 361 2.18 11.65 -1.79
CA GLY A 361 1.71 11.36 -0.44
C GLY A 361 0.47 12.20 -0.11
N ARG A 362 -0.69 11.58 0.14
CA ARG A 362 -2.00 12.23 0.39
C ARG A 362 -2.49 13.15 -0.73
N HIS A 363 -1.95 12.95 -1.92
CA HIS A 363 -2.34 13.59 -3.17
C HIS A 363 -3.07 12.58 -4.06
N SER A 364 -3.54 13.05 -5.21
CA SER A 364 -4.06 12.20 -6.27
C SER A 364 -3.46 12.61 -7.60
N LEU A 365 -3.16 11.62 -8.45
CA LEU A 365 -3.00 11.85 -9.88
C LEU A 365 -4.27 11.46 -10.61
N THR A 366 -4.66 12.21 -11.63
CA THR A 366 -5.90 11.99 -12.36
C THR A 366 -5.66 12.07 -13.85
N SER A 367 -6.17 11.09 -14.60
CA SER A 367 -6.10 11.07 -16.05
C SER A 367 -6.74 12.33 -16.67
N PRO A 368 -6.32 12.75 -17.87
CA PRO A 368 -6.87 13.96 -18.51
C PRO A 368 -8.39 13.98 -18.70
N ASP A 369 -9.02 12.80 -18.79
CA ASP A 369 -10.48 12.64 -18.92
C ASP A 369 -11.20 12.56 -17.55
N GLY A 370 -10.46 12.53 -16.45
CA GLY A 370 -11.00 12.46 -15.09
C GLY A 370 -11.45 11.08 -14.62
N ASN A 371 -11.40 10.06 -15.48
CA ASN A 371 -12.03 8.77 -15.22
C ASN A 371 -11.11 7.80 -14.47
N THR A 372 -9.80 8.02 -14.51
CA THR A 372 -8.82 7.17 -13.85
C THR A 372 -8.05 7.99 -12.82
N VAL A 373 -8.04 7.52 -11.59
CA VAL A 373 -7.46 8.27 -10.47
C VAL A 373 -6.54 7.36 -9.69
N LEU A 374 -5.27 7.74 -9.57
CA LEU A 374 -4.36 7.15 -8.59
C LEU A 374 -4.46 7.99 -7.32
N GLY A 375 -5.06 7.43 -6.28
CA GLY A 375 -5.34 8.16 -5.04
C GLY A 375 -5.35 7.26 -3.82
N HIS A 376 -5.38 7.88 -2.64
CA HIS A 376 -5.39 7.15 -1.38
C HIS A 376 -6.76 6.53 -1.12
N TRP A 377 -6.79 5.24 -0.83
CA TRP A 377 -7.96 4.61 -0.22
C TRP A 377 -8.06 4.99 1.26
N ASP A 378 -6.93 4.88 1.94
CA ASP A 378 -6.67 5.32 3.31
C ASP A 378 -5.20 5.75 3.40
N GLU A 379 -4.75 6.12 4.61
CA GLU A 379 -3.35 6.52 4.85
C GLU A 379 -2.33 5.45 4.43
N ARG A 380 -2.70 4.17 4.36
CA ARG A 380 -1.77 3.04 4.16
C ARG A 380 -1.89 2.38 2.79
N ARG A 381 -2.85 2.78 1.97
CA ARG A 381 -3.16 2.14 0.69
C ARG A 381 -3.37 3.16 -0.41
N LEU A 382 -2.57 3.03 -1.46
CA LEU A 382 -2.74 3.75 -2.71
C LEU A 382 -3.44 2.83 -3.71
N VAL A 383 -4.46 3.33 -4.41
CA VAL A 383 -5.27 2.56 -5.35
C VAL A 383 -5.42 3.33 -6.65
N LEU A 384 -5.32 2.62 -7.76
CA LEU A 384 -5.71 3.09 -9.08
C LEU A 384 -7.19 2.75 -9.30
N PHE A 385 -8.03 3.77 -9.29
CA PHE A 385 -9.46 3.69 -9.50
C PHE A 385 -9.82 3.91 -10.96
N GLY A 386 -10.59 2.99 -11.54
CA GLY A 386 -11.26 3.19 -12.83
C GLY A 386 -12.57 3.99 -12.70
N ALA A 387 -13.18 4.30 -13.85
CA ALA A 387 -14.37 5.15 -13.97
C ALA A 387 -15.56 4.66 -13.12
N ASP A 388 -15.69 3.33 -13.02
CA ASP A 388 -16.73 2.63 -12.27
C ASP A 388 -16.32 2.29 -10.82
N GLN A 389 -15.21 2.84 -10.34
CA GLN A 389 -14.56 2.52 -9.05
C GLN A 389 -14.02 1.09 -8.96
N THR A 390 -13.78 0.44 -10.10
CA THR A 390 -12.94 -0.75 -10.11
C THR A 390 -11.54 -0.40 -9.62
N TRP A 391 -10.97 -1.28 -8.82
CA TRP A 391 -9.57 -1.22 -8.47
C TRP A 391 -8.80 -1.88 -9.60
N LEU A 392 -8.06 -1.08 -10.35
CA LEU A 392 -7.23 -1.54 -11.47
C LEU A 392 -5.86 -2.01 -10.96
N TRP A 393 -5.33 -1.30 -9.96
CA TRP A 393 -4.06 -1.61 -9.31
C TRP A 393 -4.04 -1.04 -7.88
N TYR A 394 -3.17 -1.54 -7.01
CA TYR A 394 -2.96 -0.98 -5.67
C TYR A 394 -1.53 -1.23 -5.15
N ALA A 395 -1.09 -0.37 -4.23
CA ALA A 395 0.13 -0.54 -3.44
C ALA A 395 -0.14 -0.30 -1.96
N HIS A 396 0.54 -1.07 -1.12
CA HIS A 396 0.57 -0.83 0.33
C HIS A 396 1.75 0.08 0.66
N LEU A 397 1.48 1.16 1.40
CA LEU A 397 2.47 2.20 1.72
C LEU A 397 3.14 1.99 3.09
N GLY A 398 2.84 0.88 3.78
CA GLY A 398 3.42 0.55 5.08
C GLY A 398 2.82 1.34 6.26
N GLU A 399 3.55 1.38 7.38
CA GLU A 399 3.16 2.05 8.63
C GLU A 399 4.01 3.28 8.96
N THR A 400 4.73 3.83 7.97
CA THR A 400 5.58 5.00 8.15
C THR A 400 4.74 6.23 8.49
N ALA A 401 5.36 7.24 9.11
CA ALA A 401 4.67 8.49 9.44
C ALA A 401 4.28 9.31 8.19
N GLU A 402 5.00 9.10 7.08
CA GLU A 402 4.81 9.79 5.80
C GLU A 402 4.66 8.75 4.66
N PRO A 403 3.54 8.01 4.62
CA PRO A 403 3.31 7.01 3.59
C PRO A 403 3.11 7.70 2.24
N GLY A 404 3.86 7.27 1.23
CA GLY A 404 3.79 7.85 -0.10
C GLY A 404 4.57 7.07 -1.15
N LEU A 405 4.28 7.37 -2.40
CA LEU A 405 4.99 6.84 -3.56
C LEU A 405 5.94 7.91 -4.11
N ARG A 406 7.22 7.61 -4.24
CA ARG A 406 8.24 8.56 -4.71
C ARG A 406 8.88 8.08 -6.00
N LEU A 407 8.99 8.98 -6.97
CA LEU A 407 9.85 8.77 -8.14
C LEU A 407 11.19 9.44 -7.84
N ASP A 408 12.21 8.66 -7.56
CA ASP A 408 13.51 9.19 -7.15
C ASP A 408 14.27 9.84 -8.32
N GLU A 409 15.30 10.62 -7.99
CA GLU A 409 16.17 11.28 -8.97
C GLU A 409 16.92 10.29 -9.87
N ASP A 410 17.13 9.06 -9.39
CA ASP A 410 17.69 7.95 -10.17
C ASP A 410 16.69 7.35 -11.17
N GLY A 411 15.44 7.84 -11.19
CA GLY A 411 14.38 7.40 -12.07
C GLY A 411 13.66 6.13 -11.63
N MET A 412 13.94 5.63 -10.42
CA MET A 412 13.27 4.44 -9.89
C MET A 412 12.09 4.83 -9.00
N LEU A 413 10.98 4.10 -9.14
CA LEU A 413 9.75 4.31 -8.39
C LEU A 413 9.76 3.47 -7.11
N ARG A 414 9.63 4.10 -5.93
CA ARG A 414 9.73 3.44 -4.62
C ARG A 414 8.61 3.84 -3.66
N VAL A 415 8.26 2.91 -2.77
CA VAL A 415 7.38 3.19 -1.62
C VAL A 415 8.23 3.76 -0.50
N LEU A 416 7.80 4.88 0.10
CA LEU A 416 8.58 5.54 1.15
C LEU A 416 8.67 4.71 2.43
N GLY A 417 9.92 4.55 2.91
CA GLY A 417 10.25 3.76 4.10
C GLY A 417 10.09 2.25 3.93
N ASP A 418 9.95 1.78 2.69
CA ASP A 418 10.11 0.38 2.31
C ASP A 418 11.55 0.16 1.81
N GLU A 419 12.24 -0.80 2.41
CA GLU A 419 13.61 -1.22 2.02
C GLU A 419 13.59 -2.26 0.88
N GLY A 420 12.39 -2.61 0.38
CA GLY A 420 12.20 -3.51 -0.74
C GLY A 420 12.73 -2.97 -2.08
N PRO A 421 12.75 -3.82 -3.12
CA PRO A 421 13.13 -3.40 -4.46
C PRO A 421 12.17 -2.32 -5.01
N PRO A 422 12.63 -1.44 -5.91
CA PRO A 422 11.76 -0.47 -6.57
C PRO A 422 10.65 -1.17 -7.35
N LEU A 423 9.49 -0.51 -7.44
CA LEU A 423 8.34 -1.00 -8.20
C LEU A 423 8.61 -1.04 -9.70
N GLY A 424 9.41 -0.10 -10.21
CA GLY A 424 9.76 0.00 -11.63
C GLY A 424 10.74 1.14 -11.91
N GLY A 425 11.28 1.17 -13.13
CA GLY A 425 12.25 2.17 -13.59
C GLY A 425 13.43 1.53 -14.34
N PRO A 426 14.41 2.33 -14.79
CA PRO A 426 14.49 3.78 -14.68
C PRO A 426 13.59 4.51 -15.69
N ALA A 427 13.00 5.62 -15.25
CA ALA A 427 12.05 6.44 -16.02
C ALA A 427 12.06 7.91 -15.56
N ASP A 428 11.39 8.79 -16.32
CA ASP A 428 11.38 10.24 -16.06
C ASP A 428 10.07 10.71 -15.41
N GLU A 429 8.97 10.01 -15.68
CA GLU A 429 7.67 10.35 -15.12
C GLU A 429 6.79 9.11 -14.89
N LEU A 430 5.96 9.16 -13.84
CA LEU A 430 4.81 8.28 -13.65
C LEU A 430 3.56 9.04 -14.10
N ARG A 431 2.79 8.46 -15.01
CA ARG A 431 1.62 9.09 -15.62
C ARG A 431 0.38 8.23 -15.47
N VAL A 432 -0.71 8.83 -14.99
CA VAL A 432 -2.05 8.21 -15.01
C VAL A 432 -2.70 8.48 -16.37
N GLU A 433 -3.04 7.41 -17.07
CA GLU A 433 -3.71 7.43 -18.38
C GLU A 433 -5.14 6.90 -18.23
N GLU A 434 -5.93 6.97 -19.30
CA GLU A 434 -7.26 6.36 -19.32
C GLU A 434 -7.13 4.84 -19.13
N GLY A 435 -7.63 4.33 -18.01
CA GLY A 435 -7.68 2.91 -17.68
C GLY A 435 -6.39 2.30 -17.13
N GLY A 436 -5.36 3.10 -16.83
CA GLY A 436 -4.08 2.57 -16.35
C GLY A 436 -3.13 3.61 -15.77
N VAL A 437 -2.02 3.14 -15.20
CA VAL A 437 -0.88 3.94 -14.78
C VAL A 437 0.39 3.40 -15.41
N VAL A 438 1.21 4.30 -15.94
CA VAL A 438 2.46 3.95 -16.64
C VAL A 438 3.63 4.71 -16.07
N LEU A 439 4.79 4.06 -16.09
CA LEU A 439 6.07 4.69 -15.85
C LEU A 439 6.79 4.81 -17.20
N CYS A 440 7.17 6.02 -17.60
CA CYS A 440 7.73 6.27 -18.92
C CYS A 440 8.97 7.17 -18.90
N ARG A 441 9.84 6.95 -19.89
CA ARG A 441 10.99 7.79 -20.19
C ARG A 441 10.55 9.03 -20.97
N ALA A 442 11.43 10.04 -21.03
CA ALA A 442 11.19 11.31 -21.72
C ALA A 442 10.90 11.17 -23.23
N ASP A 443 11.33 10.06 -23.85
CA ASP A 443 11.04 9.73 -25.24
C ASP A 443 9.65 9.09 -25.45
N GLY A 444 8.90 8.86 -24.37
CA GLY A 444 7.60 8.22 -24.37
C GLY A 444 7.63 6.69 -24.21
N THR A 445 8.81 6.08 -24.09
CA THR A 445 8.94 4.63 -23.87
C THR A 445 8.36 4.26 -22.51
N VAL A 446 7.36 3.39 -22.50
CA VAL A 446 6.77 2.84 -21.27
C VAL A 446 7.60 1.65 -20.81
N VAL A 447 8.11 1.71 -19.58
CA VAL A 447 8.96 0.65 -18.98
C VAL A 447 8.22 -0.14 -17.91
N TRP A 448 7.11 0.37 -17.39
CA TRP A 448 6.28 -0.29 -16.39
C TRP A 448 4.83 0.16 -16.53
N ARG A 449 3.88 -0.74 -16.28
CA ARG A 449 2.44 -0.50 -16.37
C ARG A 449 1.70 -1.33 -15.34
N ASP A 450 0.81 -0.69 -14.58
CA ASP A 450 -0.16 -1.35 -13.69
C ASP A 450 0.43 -2.44 -12.77
N GLY A 451 1.65 -2.24 -12.26
CA GLY A 451 2.32 -3.21 -11.38
C GLY A 451 3.37 -4.09 -12.06
N GLU A 452 3.43 -4.11 -13.38
CA GLU A 452 4.28 -5.03 -14.14
C GLU A 452 5.28 -4.29 -15.02
N ALA A 453 6.51 -4.82 -15.10
CA ALA A 453 7.49 -4.34 -16.06
C ALA A 453 6.99 -4.60 -17.49
N VAL A 454 7.04 -3.57 -18.34
CA VAL A 454 6.73 -3.73 -19.75
C VAL A 454 7.98 -4.25 -20.43
N ALA A 455 7.91 -5.47 -20.97
CA ALA A 455 8.97 -5.99 -21.82
C ALA A 455 9.19 -5.01 -22.97
N GLU A 456 10.40 -4.46 -23.08
CA GLU A 456 10.74 -3.59 -24.20
C GLU A 456 10.40 -4.35 -25.49
N PRO A 457 9.60 -3.79 -26.41
CA PRO A 457 9.42 -4.40 -27.72
C PRO A 457 10.81 -4.55 -28.32
N ALA A 458 11.20 -5.79 -28.65
CA ALA A 458 12.47 -6.09 -29.29
C ALA A 458 12.76 -5.01 -30.32
N ALA A 459 13.85 -4.26 -30.12
CA ALA A 459 14.19 -3.12 -30.95
C ALA A 459 13.95 -3.49 -32.42
N ALA A 460 13.19 -2.67 -33.14
CA ALA A 460 12.92 -2.89 -34.56
C ALA A 460 14.24 -3.26 -35.26
N PRO A 461 14.26 -4.29 -36.13
CA PRO A 461 15.49 -4.76 -36.72
C PRO A 461 16.19 -3.60 -37.42
N ASN A 462 17.38 -3.26 -36.92
CA ASN A 462 18.22 -2.23 -37.54
C ASN A 462 18.58 -2.67 -38.97
N PRO A 463 18.68 -1.71 -39.92
CA PRO A 463 19.06 -2.03 -41.29
C PRO A 463 20.39 -2.78 -41.31
N PRO A 464 20.59 -3.75 -42.23
CA PRO A 464 21.76 -4.60 -42.25
C PRO A 464 23.05 -3.76 -42.42
N ALA A 465 24.12 -4.21 -41.77
CA ALA A 465 25.44 -3.62 -41.88
C ALA A 465 25.83 -3.47 -43.37
N ARG A 466 26.25 -2.26 -43.76
CA ARG A 466 26.75 -2.01 -45.11
C ARG A 466 28.02 -2.81 -45.29
N GLY A 467 28.00 -3.78 -46.20
CA GLY A 467 29.18 -4.55 -46.60
C GLY A 467 30.33 -3.64 -47.02
N GLY A 468 31.41 -3.69 -46.25
CA GLY A 468 32.68 -2.99 -46.51
C GLY A 468 33.65 -3.23 -45.35
N LEU A 469 34.90 -3.56 -45.70
CA LEU A 469 36.08 -3.85 -44.84
C LEU A 469 35.85 -3.93 -43.32
N VAL A 470 36.09 -5.11 -42.75
CA VAL A 470 36.19 -5.32 -41.30
C VAL A 470 37.34 -4.45 -40.75
N LYS A 471 37.04 -3.64 -39.72
CA LYS A 471 38.02 -2.80 -39.03
C LYS A 471 39.10 -3.70 -38.39
N SER A 472 40.37 -3.34 -38.47
CA SER A 472 41.44 -4.09 -37.77
C SER A 472 41.24 -4.01 -36.25
N LEU A 473 41.60 -5.07 -35.53
CA LEU A 473 41.59 -5.07 -34.06
C LEU A 473 42.68 -4.16 -33.49
N PRO A 474 42.50 -3.61 -32.27
CA PRO A 474 43.53 -2.81 -31.60
C PRO A 474 44.76 -3.67 -31.28
N ASP A 475 45.95 -3.10 -31.47
CA ASP A 475 47.24 -3.75 -31.19
C ASP A 475 47.69 -3.36 -29.78
N MET A 476 47.56 -4.29 -28.83
CA MET A 476 47.75 -4.09 -27.38
C MET A 476 48.36 -5.36 -26.77
N ASP A 477 49.06 -5.20 -25.64
CA ASP A 477 49.70 -6.31 -24.91
C ASP A 477 48.68 -7.16 -24.11
N GLU A 478 47.49 -6.61 -23.81
CA GLU A 478 46.39 -7.30 -23.09
C GLU A 478 45.59 -8.22 -24.02
N THR A 479 45.05 -9.32 -23.48
CA THR A 479 44.18 -10.24 -24.25
C THR A 479 42.87 -9.55 -24.65
N LEU A 480 42.53 -9.48 -25.93
CA LEU A 480 41.32 -8.77 -26.37
C LEU A 480 40.03 -9.54 -26.06
N LEU A 481 39.06 -8.86 -25.44
CA LEU A 481 37.69 -9.32 -25.22
C LEU A 481 36.72 -8.59 -26.15
N ILE A 482 36.38 -9.22 -27.27
CA ILE A 482 35.68 -8.61 -28.41
C ILE A 482 34.17 -8.87 -28.29
N ARG A 483 33.39 -7.80 -28.19
CA ARG A 483 31.92 -7.89 -28.20
C ARG A 483 31.40 -7.98 -29.63
N THR A 484 30.65 -9.02 -29.94
CA THR A 484 29.98 -9.17 -31.24
C THR A 484 28.45 -9.13 -31.15
N ASP A 485 27.88 -9.45 -29.99
CA ASP A 485 26.45 -9.26 -29.74
C ASP A 485 26.18 -7.98 -28.94
N PHE A 486 25.37 -7.09 -29.53
CA PHE A 486 24.97 -5.82 -28.94
C PHE A 486 23.47 -5.80 -28.63
N SER A 487 22.85 -6.99 -28.47
CA SER A 487 21.41 -7.09 -28.24
C SER A 487 21.01 -6.71 -26.81
N ASP A 488 21.91 -6.88 -25.84
CA ASP A 488 21.67 -6.60 -24.43
C ASP A 488 22.88 -5.86 -23.79
N PRO A 489 22.77 -4.54 -23.55
CA PRO A 489 23.79 -3.77 -22.84
C PRO A 489 23.95 -4.17 -21.37
N THR A 490 22.89 -4.65 -20.71
CA THR A 490 22.91 -5.05 -19.31
C THR A 490 23.67 -6.37 -19.15
N ALA A 491 23.40 -7.36 -20.02
CA ALA A 491 24.14 -8.61 -20.04
C ALA A 491 25.64 -8.38 -20.31
N TRP A 492 25.98 -7.43 -21.19
CA TRP A 492 27.38 -7.04 -21.43
C TRP A 492 28.04 -6.46 -20.17
N GLN A 493 27.38 -5.56 -19.45
CA GLN A 493 27.92 -5.02 -18.18
C GLN A 493 28.05 -6.10 -17.10
N ALA A 494 27.12 -7.05 -17.03
CA ALA A 494 27.19 -8.19 -16.11
C ALA A 494 28.37 -9.12 -16.45
N LEU A 495 28.60 -9.37 -17.75
CA LEU A 495 29.75 -10.15 -18.23
C LEU A 495 31.06 -9.45 -17.88
N LEU A 496 31.20 -8.15 -18.17
CA LEU A 496 32.38 -7.37 -17.80
C LEU A 496 32.63 -7.43 -16.30
N THR A 497 31.59 -7.19 -15.49
CA THR A 497 31.70 -7.28 -14.02
C THR A 497 32.21 -8.65 -13.59
N THR A 498 31.71 -9.72 -14.21
CA THR A 498 32.13 -11.09 -13.90
C THR A 498 33.61 -11.32 -14.21
N VAL A 499 34.07 -10.96 -15.41
CA VAL A 499 35.47 -11.19 -15.81
C VAL A 499 36.46 -10.23 -15.13
N THR A 500 36.01 -9.06 -14.66
CA THR A 500 36.85 -8.09 -13.93
C THR A 500 36.79 -8.23 -12.40
N THR A 501 36.04 -9.20 -11.87
CA THR A 501 35.98 -9.48 -10.42
C THR A 501 36.97 -10.59 -10.06
N PRO A 502 37.96 -10.34 -9.18
CA PRO A 502 38.90 -11.37 -8.76
C PRO A 502 38.21 -12.55 -8.07
N ASN A 503 38.73 -13.76 -8.30
CA ASN A 503 38.23 -14.94 -7.60
C ASN A 503 38.66 -14.94 -6.11
N GLN A 504 38.28 -15.97 -5.35
CA GLN A 504 38.55 -16.04 -3.90
C GLN A 504 40.04 -15.99 -3.56
N ASP A 505 40.91 -16.42 -4.48
CA ASP A 505 42.37 -16.43 -4.33
C ASP A 505 43.04 -15.17 -4.93
N GLY A 506 42.23 -14.24 -5.45
CA GLY A 506 42.69 -12.96 -6.01
C GLY A 506 43.14 -13.01 -7.47
N PHE A 507 42.90 -14.11 -8.19
CA PHE A 507 43.22 -14.22 -9.61
C PHE A 507 42.20 -13.52 -10.51
N LEU A 508 42.68 -12.98 -11.62
CA LEU A 508 41.91 -12.24 -12.61
C LEU A 508 42.53 -12.39 -14.00
N ALA A 509 41.70 -12.48 -15.03
CA ALA A 509 42.14 -12.47 -16.43
C ALA A 509 42.59 -11.06 -16.84
N ASP A 510 43.72 -10.95 -17.53
CA ASP A 510 44.22 -9.68 -18.06
C ASP A 510 43.63 -9.41 -19.45
N VAL A 511 42.45 -8.80 -19.48
CA VAL A 511 41.67 -8.60 -20.71
C VAL A 511 41.32 -7.15 -21.02
N HIS A 512 41.35 -6.81 -22.31
CA HIS A 512 40.95 -5.52 -22.84
C HIS A 512 39.57 -5.57 -23.52
N PRO A 513 38.51 -4.93 -22.98
CA PRO A 513 37.21 -4.91 -23.62
C PRO A 513 37.19 -4.10 -24.92
N VAL A 514 36.79 -4.74 -26.03
CA VAL A 514 36.57 -4.10 -27.34
C VAL A 514 35.07 -4.00 -27.60
N ASP A 515 34.47 -2.89 -27.18
CA ASP A 515 33.04 -2.55 -27.32
C ASP A 515 32.82 -1.53 -28.46
N ASP A 516 33.08 -1.95 -29.69
CA ASP A 516 32.90 -1.11 -30.89
C ASP A 516 31.91 -1.78 -31.86
N LEU A 517 30.87 -1.02 -32.24
CA LEU A 517 29.83 -1.45 -33.16
C LEU A 517 30.36 -1.93 -34.52
N ALA A 518 31.60 -1.59 -34.89
CA ALA A 518 32.27 -2.12 -36.08
C ALA A 518 32.48 -3.65 -36.05
N TYR A 519 32.49 -4.27 -34.86
CA TYR A 519 32.66 -5.72 -34.68
C TYR A 519 31.34 -6.47 -34.48
N ARG A 520 30.21 -5.78 -34.59
CA ARG A 520 28.88 -6.37 -34.45
C ARG A 520 28.62 -7.46 -35.49
N ASP A 521 28.01 -8.56 -35.05
CA ASP A 521 27.59 -9.70 -35.86
C ASP A 521 28.73 -10.34 -36.70
N LEU A 522 30.00 -10.04 -36.37
CA LEU A 522 31.13 -10.67 -37.04
C LEU A 522 31.18 -12.15 -36.70
N THR A 523 31.38 -12.98 -37.73
CA THR A 523 31.65 -14.39 -37.52
C THR A 523 33.06 -14.57 -36.95
N THR A 524 33.31 -15.72 -36.33
CA THR A 524 34.64 -16.10 -35.83
C THR A 524 35.72 -15.92 -36.89
N GLU A 525 35.45 -16.30 -38.14
CA GLU A 525 36.38 -16.19 -39.26
C GLU A 525 36.67 -14.73 -39.65
N GLN A 526 35.69 -13.85 -39.51
CA GLN A 526 35.88 -12.41 -39.75
C GLN A 526 36.69 -11.77 -38.64
N ILE A 527 36.54 -12.22 -37.39
CA ILE A 527 37.35 -11.79 -36.24
C ILE A 527 38.80 -12.24 -36.44
N LEU A 528 39.03 -13.51 -36.80
CA LEU A 528 40.36 -14.04 -37.12
C LEU A 528 41.00 -13.28 -38.29
N SER A 529 40.23 -12.93 -39.32
CA SER A 529 40.71 -12.08 -40.42
C SER A 529 41.03 -10.65 -39.99
N ALA A 530 40.34 -10.12 -38.97
CA ALA A 530 40.57 -8.77 -38.43
C ALA A 530 41.75 -8.72 -37.46
N ALA A 531 42.09 -9.86 -36.85
CA ALA A 531 43.26 -10.05 -35.99
C ALA A 531 44.57 -9.94 -36.77
N GLY A 532 44.62 -10.34 -38.04
CA GLY A 532 45.78 -10.08 -38.90
C GLY A 532 47.10 -10.61 -38.30
N LYS A 533 48.07 -9.72 -38.04
CA LYS A 533 49.38 -10.02 -37.44
C LYS A 533 49.53 -9.46 -36.03
N LEU A 534 48.46 -9.51 -35.22
CA LEU A 534 48.57 -9.13 -33.81
C LEU A 534 49.60 -10.01 -33.12
N ASP A 535 50.38 -9.40 -32.22
CA ASP A 535 51.37 -10.08 -31.37
C ASP A 535 50.67 -10.63 -30.11
N THR A 536 49.63 -11.44 -30.31
CA THR A 536 48.88 -12.10 -29.23
C THR A 536 48.50 -13.51 -29.65
N ASP A 537 48.58 -14.44 -28.69
CA ASP A 537 48.29 -15.85 -28.93
C ASP A 537 46.82 -16.19 -28.64
N LEU A 538 46.07 -15.28 -27.99
CA LEU A 538 44.72 -15.53 -27.49
C LEU A 538 43.76 -14.37 -27.78
N LEU A 539 42.58 -14.69 -28.32
CA LEU A 539 41.47 -13.75 -28.45
C LEU A 539 40.22 -14.31 -27.77
N ILE A 540 39.46 -13.44 -27.10
CA ILE A 540 38.20 -13.80 -26.45
C ILE A 540 37.05 -13.10 -27.16
N VAL A 541 35.99 -13.83 -27.46
CA VAL A 541 34.79 -13.32 -28.15
C VAL A 541 33.56 -13.47 -27.26
N ALA A 542 32.91 -12.34 -26.97
CA ALA A 542 31.61 -12.25 -26.33
C ALA A 542 30.52 -12.15 -27.40
N ASP A 543 30.09 -13.32 -27.87
CA ASP A 543 28.98 -13.45 -28.81
C ASP A 543 27.63 -13.63 -28.12
N LYS A 544 26.58 -13.87 -28.92
CA LYS A 544 25.22 -14.03 -28.41
C LYS A 544 25.11 -15.13 -27.34
N THR A 545 25.87 -16.21 -27.46
CA THR A 545 25.84 -17.31 -26.49
C THR A 545 26.38 -16.84 -25.14
N ALA A 546 27.48 -16.10 -25.14
CA ALA A 546 28.08 -15.54 -23.93
C ALA A 546 27.15 -14.56 -23.19
N LEU A 547 26.31 -13.81 -23.93
CA LEU A 547 25.40 -12.82 -23.35
C LEU A 547 24.01 -13.36 -22.99
N THR A 548 23.67 -14.60 -23.36
CA THR A 548 22.32 -15.17 -23.13
C THR A 548 22.32 -16.42 -22.26
N ALA A 549 23.41 -17.17 -22.21
CA ALA A 549 23.48 -18.36 -21.37
C ALA A 549 23.86 -17.99 -19.92
N PRO A 550 23.31 -18.70 -18.90
CA PRO A 550 23.53 -18.37 -17.48
C PRO A 550 24.99 -18.31 -17.03
N ASP A 551 25.85 -19.20 -17.55
CA ASP A 551 27.26 -19.29 -17.15
C ASP A 551 28.19 -18.41 -18.00
N MET A 552 27.62 -17.58 -18.88
CA MET A 552 28.33 -16.65 -19.76
C MET A 552 29.54 -17.27 -20.50
N PRO A 553 29.36 -18.34 -21.29
CA PRO A 553 30.46 -19.04 -21.93
C PRO A 553 31.07 -18.21 -23.07
N LEU A 554 32.22 -17.60 -22.82
CA LEU A 554 33.03 -16.85 -23.75
C LEU A 554 33.75 -17.77 -24.73
N LEU A 555 33.90 -17.34 -25.99
CA LEU A 555 34.65 -18.11 -26.99
C LEU A 555 36.12 -17.69 -26.98
N ALA A 556 36.99 -18.53 -26.46
CA ALA A 556 38.43 -18.39 -26.55
C ALA A 556 38.94 -18.94 -27.89
N LEU A 557 39.80 -18.17 -28.56
CA LEU A 557 40.39 -18.48 -29.85
C LEU A 557 41.91 -18.40 -29.73
N LEU A 558 42.59 -19.54 -29.90
CA LEU A 558 44.04 -19.61 -29.97
C LEU A 558 44.51 -19.23 -31.38
N LEU A 559 45.39 -18.26 -31.50
CA LEU A 559 46.06 -17.87 -32.74
C LEU A 559 47.36 -18.68 -32.83
N SER A 560 47.42 -19.68 -33.73
CA SER A 560 48.56 -20.60 -33.85
C SER A 560 49.88 -19.89 -34.19
N ASP A 561 50.98 -20.27 -33.53
CA ASP A 561 52.36 -19.87 -33.86
C ASP A 561 52.78 -20.49 -35.22
N GLU A 562 53.44 -19.72 -36.09
CA GLU A 562 53.80 -20.13 -37.47
C GLU A 562 54.96 -21.19 -37.51
N ASN A 563 55.21 -21.95 -36.44
CA ASN A 563 56.40 -22.81 -36.31
C ASN A 563 56.16 -24.33 -36.24
N ASP A 564 54.95 -24.85 -36.52
CA ASP A 564 54.74 -26.31 -36.60
C ASP A 564 55.14 -26.88 -37.98
N GLU A 565 56.45 -27.11 -38.15
CA GLU A 565 57.04 -27.91 -39.24
C GLU A 565 56.89 -29.45 -39.06
N SER A 566 55.92 -29.94 -38.28
CA SER A 566 55.63 -31.38 -38.20
C SER A 566 54.28 -31.72 -38.82
N GLY A 567 54.32 -32.04 -40.12
CA GLY A 567 53.22 -32.67 -40.83
C GLY A 567 52.86 -34.06 -40.29
N GLU A 568 51.64 -34.47 -40.67
CA GLU A 568 51.00 -35.79 -40.50
C GLU A 568 50.00 -35.90 -39.32
N GLY A 569 48.78 -35.39 -39.53
CA GLY A 569 47.57 -35.71 -38.77
C GLY A 569 46.31 -35.54 -39.66
N GLU A 570 45.32 -36.41 -39.49
CA GLU A 570 44.23 -36.67 -40.46
C GLU A 570 43.27 -35.49 -40.73
N ALA A 571 42.98 -35.26 -42.03
CA ALA A 571 42.20 -34.15 -42.61
C ALA A 571 40.68 -34.15 -42.32
N GLY A 572 40.28 -34.45 -41.08
CA GLY A 572 38.88 -34.43 -40.63
C GLY A 572 38.61 -33.66 -39.34
N GLN A 573 39.64 -33.19 -38.63
CA GLN A 573 39.55 -32.49 -37.34
C GLN A 573 40.20 -31.08 -37.35
N GLU A 574 40.55 -30.53 -38.51
CA GLU A 574 41.20 -29.21 -38.62
C GLU A 574 40.26 -28.02 -38.37
N GLN A 575 38.94 -28.21 -38.33
CA GLN A 575 37.97 -27.10 -38.24
C GLN A 575 37.68 -26.60 -36.81
N GLU A 576 38.08 -27.33 -35.76
CA GLU A 576 37.80 -26.97 -34.35
C GLU A 576 39.06 -26.74 -33.49
N ARG A 577 40.27 -26.98 -34.02
CA ARG A 577 41.52 -26.73 -33.27
C ARG A 577 41.64 -25.25 -32.91
N GLY A 578 41.95 -24.97 -31.65
CA GLY A 578 42.16 -23.61 -31.14
C GLY A 578 40.86 -22.83 -30.86
N ARG A 579 39.73 -23.51 -30.65
CA ARG A 579 38.45 -22.87 -30.27
C ARG A 579 37.87 -23.57 -29.04
N LEU A 580 37.70 -22.83 -27.95
CA LEU A 580 37.17 -23.38 -26.70
C LEU A 580 36.17 -22.42 -26.07
N ARG A 581 35.04 -22.93 -25.56
CA ARG A 581 34.15 -22.12 -24.72
C ARG A 581 34.63 -22.16 -23.28
N VAL A 582 34.67 -21.01 -22.63
CA VAL A 582 35.14 -20.86 -21.25
C VAL A 582 34.10 -20.06 -20.48
N VAL A 583 33.61 -20.58 -19.36
CA VAL A 583 32.69 -19.80 -18.50
C VAL A 583 33.40 -18.54 -18.00
N ALA A 584 32.66 -17.42 -17.91
CA ALA A 584 33.26 -16.13 -17.57
C ALA A 584 34.03 -16.15 -16.24
N THR A 585 33.60 -16.93 -15.25
CA THR A 585 34.27 -17.06 -13.94
C THR A 585 35.59 -17.81 -13.98
N GLU A 586 35.86 -18.59 -15.03
CA GLU A 586 37.07 -19.42 -15.17
C GLU A 586 38.00 -18.91 -16.28
N LEU A 587 37.68 -17.77 -16.89
CA LEU A 587 38.51 -17.18 -17.95
C LEU A 587 39.94 -16.90 -17.49
N TRP A 588 40.11 -16.47 -16.23
CA TRP A 588 41.43 -16.23 -15.62
C TRP A 588 42.30 -17.48 -15.66
N SER A 589 41.73 -18.67 -15.53
CA SER A 589 42.49 -19.91 -15.50
C SER A 589 43.11 -20.19 -16.87
N VAL A 590 42.39 -19.89 -17.96
CA VAL A 590 42.89 -20.06 -19.33
C VAL A 590 43.87 -18.95 -19.69
N GLU A 591 43.50 -17.69 -19.50
CA GLU A 591 44.31 -16.54 -19.90
C GLU A 591 45.65 -16.53 -19.14
N ASN A 592 45.64 -16.56 -17.81
CA ASN A 592 46.88 -16.45 -17.04
C ASN A 592 47.84 -17.63 -17.29
N ASN A 593 47.34 -18.86 -17.46
CA ASN A 593 48.21 -20.03 -17.62
C ASN A 593 48.80 -20.12 -19.03
N LEU A 594 48.07 -19.71 -20.08
CA LEU A 594 48.61 -19.65 -21.43
C LEU A 594 49.62 -18.50 -21.57
N SER A 595 49.26 -17.30 -21.08
CA SER A 595 50.14 -16.11 -21.11
C SER A 595 51.45 -16.31 -20.31
N LEU A 596 51.43 -17.15 -19.26
CA LEU A 596 52.62 -17.49 -18.47
C LEU A 596 53.31 -18.80 -18.90
N ALA A 597 52.78 -19.49 -19.91
CA ALA A 597 53.24 -20.81 -20.35
C ALA A 597 53.33 -21.85 -19.21
N ASN A 598 52.34 -21.84 -18.30
CA ASN A 598 52.23 -22.79 -17.19
C ASN A 598 51.54 -24.09 -17.61
N MET A 599 50.64 -24.04 -18.59
CA MET A 599 49.84 -25.16 -19.10
C MET A 599 49.65 -25.00 -20.61
N ASP A 600 49.39 -26.11 -21.30
CA ASP A 600 49.19 -26.12 -22.75
C ASP A 600 47.68 -26.05 -23.09
N TRP A 601 47.34 -25.66 -24.31
CA TRP A 601 45.94 -25.53 -24.75
C TRP A 601 45.16 -26.84 -24.63
N GLU A 602 45.80 -27.99 -24.91
CA GLU A 602 45.17 -29.30 -24.81
C GLU A 602 44.73 -29.65 -23.38
N ASP A 603 45.37 -29.10 -22.34
CA ASP A 603 44.96 -29.36 -20.95
C ASP A 603 43.55 -28.81 -20.68
N PHE A 604 43.22 -27.65 -21.26
CA PHE A 604 41.90 -27.02 -21.13
C PHE A 604 40.84 -27.68 -22.03
N GLU A 605 41.21 -28.06 -23.26
CA GLU A 605 40.31 -28.81 -24.14
C GLU A 605 39.92 -30.16 -23.53
N ASN A 606 40.89 -30.89 -22.94
CA ASN A 606 40.64 -32.18 -22.30
C ASN A 606 39.80 -32.07 -21.01
N ALA A 607 39.87 -30.94 -20.31
CA ALA A 607 39.08 -30.67 -19.12
C ALA A 607 37.67 -30.12 -19.42
N ALA A 608 37.39 -29.74 -20.67
CA ALA A 608 36.10 -29.19 -21.06
C ALA A 608 35.01 -30.27 -21.10
N ASP A 609 33.85 -29.97 -20.49
CA ASP A 609 32.66 -30.83 -20.55
C ASP A 609 31.66 -30.24 -21.56
N ASP A 610 31.15 -31.09 -22.45
CA ASP A 610 30.33 -30.67 -23.61
C ASP A 610 30.95 -29.50 -24.43
N GLY A 611 32.29 -29.43 -24.51
CA GLY A 611 33.02 -28.38 -25.22
C GLY A 611 33.07 -27.03 -24.51
N VAL A 612 32.68 -26.98 -23.23
CA VAL A 612 32.78 -25.80 -22.36
C VAL A 612 33.69 -26.09 -21.17
N PHE A 613 34.77 -25.34 -21.02
CA PHE A 613 35.65 -25.37 -19.86
C PHE A 613 35.00 -24.63 -18.68
N ARG A 614 34.94 -25.32 -17.54
CA ARG A 614 34.28 -24.87 -16.30
C ARG A 614 35.19 -24.93 -15.07
N GLY A 615 36.50 -25.03 -15.28
CA GLY A 615 37.49 -25.28 -14.23
C GLY A 615 37.96 -26.74 -14.21
N PHE A 616 39.04 -26.99 -13.45
CA PHE A 616 39.64 -28.32 -13.25
C PHE A 616 39.03 -29.09 -12.07
#